data_AF-A0A1T3P581-F1
#
_entry.id   AF-A0A1T3P581-F1
#
_cell.length_a   1.000
_cell.length_b   1.000
_cell.length_c   1.000
_cell.angle_alpha   90.00
_cell.angle_beta   90.00
_cell.angle_gamma   90.00
#
_symmetry.space_group_name_H-M   'P 1'
#
loop_
_entity.id
_entity.type
_entity.pdbx_description
1 polymer ?
#
loop_
_entity_poly.entity_id
_entity_poly.type
_entity_poly.pdbx_seq_one_letter_code
_entity_poly.pdbx_strand_id
1 'polypeptide(L)'
;MMSTRTDPDRGAIEDFAEHDGFFRITRVCDNAGVAFLAGTALSHARVLMDLRTMGTTMRPEEVARLLDGYAPWYGYASSATDEDPAAPPTRTPPLAHGHAYRPSGRWHLGHQHFFAQIQALVVALNLLRTAVDRGDDPGVRTHLLLASRLALAAGAGLRYAGDFRPQDYGSVRDTMTPPRLNAGFSGMQTRDHHALVQAFRDLPLNALRARSEEYETFLTAVRAMYVAHVHVCDHFGGRAGPSLRMEARSHEHSHGEASIVVEALAHSRLHLLERP
;
A
#
# COMPACT_ATOMS: atom_id res chain seq x y z
N MET A 1 14.31 16.56 -28.34
CA MET A 1 13.16 15.68 -28.64
C MET A 1 12.54 15.28 -27.31
N MET A 2 11.51 16.02 -26.86
CA MET A 2 10.85 15.74 -25.58
C MET A 2 10.06 14.45 -25.73
N SER A 3 10.51 13.37 -25.08
CA SER A 3 9.74 12.15 -24.95
C SER A 3 8.46 12.47 -24.18
N THR A 4 7.35 12.54 -24.89
CA THR A 4 6.00 12.61 -24.30
C THR A 4 5.71 11.25 -23.66
N ARG A 5 6.26 11.05 -22.47
CA ARG A 5 6.00 9.86 -21.65
C ARG A 5 4.52 9.89 -21.28
N THR A 6 3.75 8.98 -21.87
CA THR A 6 2.33 8.78 -21.62
C THR A 6 2.11 8.55 -20.12
N ASP A 7 1.26 9.35 -19.47
CA ASP A 7 0.89 9.09 -18.07
C ASP A 7 0.19 7.71 -18.02
N PRO A 8 0.73 6.71 -17.30
CA PRO A 8 0.13 5.37 -17.25
C PRO A 8 -1.27 5.35 -16.60
N ASP A 9 -1.66 6.45 -15.94
CA ASP A 9 -2.99 6.62 -15.36
C ASP A 9 -4.01 7.25 -16.34
N ARG A 10 -3.56 7.74 -17.52
CA ARG A 10 -4.44 8.36 -18.51
C ARG A 10 -5.37 7.28 -19.10
N GLY A 11 -6.67 7.37 -18.79
CA GLY A 11 -7.69 6.43 -19.26
C GLY A 11 -7.98 5.25 -18.32
N ALA A 12 -7.58 5.30 -17.04
CA ALA A 12 -8.26 4.50 -16.03
C ALA A 12 -9.70 5.05 -15.93
N ILE A 13 -10.68 4.30 -16.45
CA ILE A 13 -12.09 4.63 -16.23
C ILE A 13 -12.29 4.67 -14.71
N GLU A 14 -12.83 5.78 -14.22
CA GLU A 14 -13.02 6.15 -12.81
C GLU A 14 -14.04 5.26 -12.07
N ASP A 15 -14.20 4.00 -12.48
CA ASP A 15 -15.07 3.06 -11.80
C ASP A 15 -14.34 2.41 -10.62
N PHE A 16 -14.20 3.18 -9.55
CA PHE A 16 -13.68 2.69 -8.27
C PHE A 16 -14.66 1.74 -7.57
N ALA A 17 -15.93 1.70 -7.98
CA ALA A 17 -16.99 0.98 -7.27
C ALA A 17 -16.83 -0.54 -7.41
N GLU A 18 -16.39 -1.03 -8.56
CA GLU A 18 -16.07 -2.45 -8.74
C GLU A 18 -14.97 -2.91 -7.79
N HIS A 19 -13.91 -2.11 -7.65
CA HIS A 19 -12.80 -2.41 -6.76
C HIS A 19 -13.20 -2.36 -5.28
N ASP A 20 -13.97 -1.36 -4.88
CA ASP A 20 -14.54 -1.27 -3.53
C ASP A 20 -15.49 -2.46 -3.26
N GLY A 21 -16.30 -2.86 -4.24
CA GLY A 21 -17.19 -4.01 -4.15
C GLY A 21 -16.44 -5.32 -3.94
N PHE A 22 -15.40 -5.59 -4.75
CA PHE A 22 -14.57 -6.79 -4.64
C PHE A 22 -13.89 -6.91 -3.27
N PHE A 23 -13.25 -5.83 -2.81
CA PHE A 23 -12.59 -5.81 -1.51
C PHE A 23 -13.53 -5.51 -0.33
N ARG A 24 -14.84 -5.39 -0.58
CA ARG A 24 -15.88 -5.15 0.44
C ARG A 24 -15.59 -3.88 1.27
N ILE A 25 -15.15 -2.82 0.60
CA ILE A 25 -14.85 -1.53 1.19
C ILE A 25 -16.13 -0.70 1.25
N THR A 26 -16.49 -0.26 2.46
CA THR A 26 -17.56 0.72 2.66
C THR A 26 -16.94 2.09 2.90
N ARG A 27 -17.26 3.05 2.02
CA ARG A 27 -16.78 4.43 2.13
C ARG A 27 -17.72 5.22 3.04
N VAL A 28 -17.15 5.98 3.98
CA VAL A 28 -17.90 6.79 4.94
C VAL A 28 -17.47 8.25 4.78
N CYS A 29 -18.43 9.16 4.69
CA CYS A 29 -18.19 10.60 4.56
C CYS A 29 -18.44 11.35 5.88
N ASP A 30 -19.39 10.88 6.68
CA ASP A 30 -19.71 11.48 7.98
C ASP A 30 -18.73 11.03 9.05
N ASN A 31 -18.32 11.94 9.94
CA ASN A 31 -17.36 11.64 11.02
C ASN A 31 -16.08 10.97 10.53
N ALA A 32 -15.53 11.44 9.39
CA ALA A 32 -14.41 10.82 8.70
C ALA A 32 -13.20 10.49 9.60
N GLY A 33 -12.87 11.36 10.57
CA GLY A 33 -11.80 11.10 11.54
C GLY A 33 -12.08 9.89 12.43
N VAL A 34 -13.32 9.74 12.93
CA VAL A 34 -13.74 8.57 13.72
C VAL A 34 -13.73 7.32 12.85
N ALA A 35 -14.27 7.40 11.63
CA ALA A 35 -14.28 6.28 10.69
C ALA A 35 -12.85 5.82 10.34
N PHE A 36 -11.92 6.77 10.16
CA PHE A 36 -10.51 6.49 9.89
C PHE A 36 -9.83 5.78 11.08
N LEU A 37 -9.97 6.30 12.31
CA LEU A 37 -9.40 5.67 13.51
C LEU A 37 -10.03 4.29 13.79
N ALA A 38 -11.35 4.16 13.67
CA ALA A 38 -12.04 2.88 13.88
C ALA A 38 -11.67 1.86 12.79
N GLY A 39 -11.58 2.29 11.53
CA GLY A 39 -11.23 1.44 10.40
C GLY A 39 -9.79 0.93 10.49
N THR A 40 -8.84 1.81 10.86
CA THR A 40 -7.44 1.42 11.09
C THR A 40 -7.32 0.46 12.28
N ALA A 41 -8.02 0.71 13.39
CA ALA A 41 -8.05 -0.20 14.54
C ALA A 41 -8.62 -1.58 14.21
N LEU A 42 -9.75 -1.61 13.50
CA LEU A 42 -10.37 -2.85 13.05
C LEU A 42 -9.45 -3.61 12.10
N SER A 43 -8.80 -2.91 11.17
CA SER A 43 -7.83 -3.52 10.26
C SER A 43 -6.65 -4.14 11.03
N HIS A 44 -6.12 -3.45 12.03
CA HIS A 44 -5.03 -3.96 12.86
C HIS A 44 -5.44 -5.24 13.61
N ALA A 45 -6.61 -5.21 14.27
CA ALA A 45 -7.13 -6.36 15.00
C ALA A 45 -7.34 -7.57 14.10
N ARG A 46 -7.87 -7.37 12.88
CA ARG A 46 -8.09 -8.46 11.92
C ARG A 46 -6.79 -9.06 11.42
N VAL A 47 -5.76 -8.25 11.17
CA VAL A 47 -4.41 -8.76 10.82
C VAL A 47 -3.83 -9.58 11.96
N LEU A 48 -3.91 -9.11 13.21
CA LEU A 48 -3.44 -9.88 14.36
C LEU A 48 -4.18 -11.22 14.51
N MET A 49 -5.49 -11.24 14.34
CA MET A 49 -6.30 -12.46 14.40
C MET A 49 -5.92 -13.44 13.28
N ASP A 50 -5.70 -12.92 12.07
CA ASP A 50 -5.31 -13.73 10.93
C ASP A 50 -3.89 -14.28 11.09
N LEU A 51 -2.91 -13.48 11.53
CA LEU A 51 -1.56 -13.95 11.83
C LEU A 51 -1.56 -15.06 12.89
N ARG A 52 -2.42 -14.96 13.92
CA ARG A 52 -2.56 -16.00 14.95
C ARG A 52 -3.21 -17.28 14.41
N THR A 53 -4.10 -17.17 13.42
CA THR A 53 -4.89 -18.29 12.91
C THR A 53 -4.21 -18.99 11.73
N MET A 54 -3.83 -18.22 10.72
CA MET A 54 -3.25 -18.69 9.47
C MET A 54 -1.72 -18.70 9.49
N GLY A 55 -1.07 -18.09 10.48
CA GLY A 55 0.40 -18.01 10.56
C GLY A 55 1.00 -17.17 9.45
N THR A 56 2.33 -17.16 9.30
CA THR A 56 3.00 -16.37 8.26
C THR A 56 4.34 -16.98 7.84
N THR A 57 4.78 -16.66 6.63
CA THR A 57 6.18 -16.88 6.19
C THR A 57 7.03 -15.61 6.28
N MET A 58 6.42 -14.47 6.59
CA MET A 58 7.12 -13.20 6.75
C MET A 58 8.10 -13.25 7.92
N ARG A 59 9.21 -12.54 7.77
CA ARG A 59 10.23 -12.44 8.82
C ARG A 59 9.72 -11.57 9.98
N PRO A 60 10.23 -11.76 11.21
CA PRO A 60 9.79 -10.98 12.37
C PRO A 60 9.83 -9.46 12.16
N GLU A 61 10.84 -8.95 11.46
CA GLU A 61 10.97 -7.52 11.15
C GLU A 61 9.90 -7.02 10.15
N GLU A 62 9.42 -7.89 9.27
CA GLU A 62 8.34 -7.55 8.32
C GLU A 62 6.99 -7.57 9.03
N VAL A 63 6.78 -8.51 9.96
CA VAL A 63 5.62 -8.53 10.85
C VAL A 63 5.62 -7.29 11.77
N ALA A 64 6.77 -6.90 12.32
CA ALA A 64 6.88 -5.70 13.12
C ALA A 64 6.46 -4.46 12.32
N ARG A 65 6.98 -4.29 11.09
CA ARG A 65 6.58 -3.17 10.20
C ARG A 65 5.09 -3.19 9.83
N LEU A 66 4.52 -4.37 9.59
CA LEU A 66 3.09 -4.54 9.30
C LEU A 66 2.22 -4.01 10.46
N LEU A 67 2.66 -4.24 11.69
CA LEU A 67 1.94 -3.83 12.90
C LEU A 67 2.27 -2.40 13.35
N ASP A 68 3.44 -1.88 12.99
CA ASP A 68 3.96 -0.57 13.41
C ASP A 68 3.20 0.62 12.80
N GLY A 69 2.60 0.45 11.61
CA GLY A 69 1.91 1.55 10.90
C GLY A 69 0.75 2.19 11.67
N TYR A 70 0.32 1.60 12.79
CA TYR A 70 -0.79 2.10 13.61
C TYR A 70 -0.35 2.81 14.89
N ALA A 71 0.83 2.50 15.43
CA ALA A 71 1.31 3.02 16.71
C ALA A 71 1.37 4.57 16.73
N PRO A 72 1.84 5.26 15.67
CA PRO A 72 1.89 6.72 15.67
C PRO A 72 0.51 7.38 15.81
N TRP A 73 -0.55 6.79 15.24
CA TRP A 73 -1.90 7.37 15.28
C TRP A 73 -2.54 7.27 16.66
N TYR A 74 -2.28 6.18 17.38
CA TYR A 74 -2.73 6.06 18.77
C TYR A 74 -1.96 7.00 19.69
N GLY A 75 -0.69 7.27 19.42
CA GLY A 75 0.07 8.32 20.11
C GLY A 75 -0.54 9.70 19.90
N TYR A 76 -0.84 10.05 18.64
CA TYR A 76 -1.54 11.30 18.29
C TYR A 76 -2.93 11.43 18.95
N ALA A 77 -3.68 10.34 19.07
CA ALA A 77 -5.02 10.35 19.66
C ALA A 77 -5.03 10.35 21.20
N SER A 78 -3.99 9.80 21.84
CA SER A 78 -3.97 9.58 23.30
C SER A 78 -3.22 10.65 24.10
N SER A 79 -2.55 11.61 23.44
CA SER A 79 -1.64 12.58 24.09
C SER A 79 -0.55 11.91 24.95
N ALA A 80 -0.28 10.62 24.73
CA ALA A 80 0.75 9.87 25.44
C ALA A 80 2.14 10.26 24.92
N THR A 81 3.04 10.58 25.85
CA THR A 81 4.41 11.06 25.57
C THR A 81 5.35 9.92 25.16
N ASP A 82 6.07 10.15 24.05
CA ASP A 82 7.44 9.78 23.59
C ASP A 82 8.17 8.50 24.02
N GLU A 83 7.64 7.64 24.88
CA GLU A 83 8.15 6.27 24.96
C GLU A 83 7.37 5.42 23.95
N ASP A 84 7.98 5.16 22.79
CA ASP A 84 7.51 4.11 21.88
C ASP A 84 7.78 2.78 22.59
N PRO A 85 6.78 2.14 23.25
CA PRO A 85 7.06 0.92 23.95
C PRO A 85 7.47 -0.09 22.89
N ALA A 86 8.70 -0.60 22.97
CA ALA A 86 9.21 -1.58 22.03
C ALA A 86 8.15 -2.67 21.88
N ALA A 87 7.56 -2.77 20.68
CA ALA A 87 6.44 -3.65 20.46
C ALA A 87 6.87 -5.06 20.87
N PRO A 88 6.13 -5.76 21.75
CA PRO A 88 6.54 -7.07 22.21
C PRO A 88 6.71 -7.98 20.98
N PRO A 89 7.73 -8.85 20.96
CA PRO A 89 7.97 -9.71 19.82
C PRO A 89 6.72 -10.54 19.55
N THR A 90 6.08 -10.27 18.41
CA THR A 90 4.86 -10.98 18.03
C THR A 90 5.26 -12.36 17.55
N ARG A 91 5.10 -13.38 18.41
CA ARG A 91 5.27 -14.78 18.00
C ARG A 91 4.15 -15.14 17.04
N THR A 92 4.49 -15.25 15.76
CA THR A 92 3.58 -15.74 14.73
C THR A 92 3.84 -17.23 14.49
N PRO A 93 2.78 -18.07 14.42
CA PRO A 93 2.94 -19.46 14.01
C PRO A 93 3.36 -19.54 12.54
N PRO A 94 3.98 -20.67 12.12
CA PRO A 94 4.22 -20.91 10.70
C PRO A 94 2.89 -20.99 9.94
N LEU A 95 2.96 -20.79 8.63
CA LEU A 95 1.81 -20.83 7.74
C LEU A 95 0.99 -22.12 7.93
N ALA A 96 -0.30 -21.96 8.20
CA ALA A 96 -1.23 -23.02 8.55
C ALA A 96 -1.52 -23.98 7.37
N HIS A 97 -2.19 -25.07 7.69
CA HIS A 97 -2.70 -26.07 6.74
C HIS A 97 -4.18 -26.33 7.02
N GLY A 98 -4.91 -26.93 6.07
CA GLY A 98 -6.32 -27.29 6.25
C GLY A 98 -7.25 -26.09 6.41
N HIS A 99 -8.25 -26.17 7.28
CA HIS A 99 -9.33 -25.17 7.38
C HIS A 99 -8.90 -23.77 7.84
N ALA A 100 -7.77 -23.66 8.53
CA ALA A 100 -7.19 -22.39 8.95
C ALA A 100 -6.43 -21.70 7.80
N TYR A 101 -6.04 -22.45 6.77
CA TYR A 101 -5.35 -21.95 5.59
C TYR A 101 -6.33 -21.36 4.58
N ARG A 102 -6.34 -20.04 4.41
CA ARG A 102 -7.34 -19.32 3.61
C ARG A 102 -6.72 -18.27 2.67
N PRO A 103 -6.09 -18.68 1.54
CA PRO A 103 -5.43 -17.77 0.59
C PRO A 103 -6.28 -16.60 0.13
N SER A 104 -7.52 -16.85 -0.31
CA SER A 104 -8.44 -15.78 -0.73
C SER A 104 -8.76 -14.82 0.43
N GLY A 105 -8.91 -15.34 1.65
CA GLY A 105 -9.15 -14.53 2.84
C GLY A 105 -7.96 -13.59 3.14
N ARG A 106 -6.74 -14.13 3.08
CA ARG A 106 -5.50 -13.36 3.25
C ARG A 106 -5.34 -12.30 2.16
N TRP A 107 -5.65 -12.64 0.90
CA TRP A 107 -5.63 -11.68 -0.20
C TRP A 107 -6.55 -10.49 0.08
N HIS A 108 -7.80 -10.73 0.45
CA HIS A 108 -8.76 -9.66 0.75
C HIS A 108 -8.34 -8.84 1.97
N LEU A 109 -7.99 -9.51 3.08
CA LEU A 109 -7.60 -8.83 4.32
C LEU A 109 -6.31 -8.02 4.15
N GLY A 110 -5.31 -8.55 3.45
CA GLY A 110 -4.06 -7.85 3.20
C GLY A 110 -4.26 -6.60 2.34
N HIS A 111 -5.12 -6.65 1.33
CA HIS A 111 -5.48 -5.47 0.54
C HIS A 111 -6.27 -4.43 1.35
N GLN A 112 -7.24 -4.88 2.15
CA GLN A 112 -7.97 -3.99 3.08
C GLN A 112 -7.01 -3.26 4.02
N HIS A 113 -6.04 -3.98 4.58
CA HIS A 113 -5.00 -3.40 5.42
C HIS A 113 -4.12 -2.43 4.65
N PHE A 114 -3.66 -2.80 3.45
CA PHE A 114 -2.87 -1.94 2.58
C PHE A 114 -3.59 -0.61 2.25
N PHE A 115 -4.90 -0.64 1.97
CA PHE A 115 -5.67 0.57 1.73
C PHE A 115 -5.76 1.46 2.97
N ALA A 116 -5.95 0.87 4.15
CA ALA A 116 -5.90 1.63 5.41
C ALA A 116 -4.54 2.29 5.64
N GLN A 117 -3.43 1.61 5.33
CA GLN A 117 -2.08 2.17 5.42
C GLN A 117 -1.84 3.28 4.39
N ILE A 118 -2.34 3.14 3.15
CA ILE A 118 -2.27 4.21 2.15
C ILE A 118 -3.05 5.44 2.61
N GLN A 119 -4.26 5.26 3.15
CA GLN A 119 -5.04 6.39 3.67
C GLN A 119 -4.28 7.11 4.79
N ALA A 120 -3.68 6.35 5.70
CA ALA A 120 -2.83 6.92 6.74
C ALA A 120 -1.63 7.68 6.16
N LEU A 121 -0.95 7.11 5.17
CA LEU A 121 0.15 7.79 4.48
C LEU A 121 -0.33 9.09 3.83
N VAL A 122 -1.48 9.09 3.15
CA VAL A 122 -2.08 10.31 2.57
C VAL A 122 -2.35 11.37 3.63
N VAL A 123 -2.87 10.99 4.81
CA VAL A 123 -3.05 11.94 5.93
C VAL A 123 -1.70 12.51 6.37
N ALA A 124 -0.68 11.67 6.56
CA ALA A 124 0.66 12.11 6.95
C ALA A 124 1.30 13.07 5.93
N LEU A 125 1.12 12.81 4.62
CA LEU A 125 1.61 13.70 3.56
C LEU A 125 0.89 15.07 3.56
N ASN A 126 -0.42 15.10 3.85
CA ASN A 126 -1.17 16.35 3.98
C ASN A 126 -0.75 17.15 5.23
N LEU A 127 -0.48 16.46 6.34
CA LEU A 127 0.08 17.08 7.54
C LEU A 127 1.48 17.64 7.28
N LEU A 128 2.32 16.90 6.56
CA LEU A 128 3.64 17.35 6.12
C LEU A 128 3.55 18.65 5.29
N ARG A 129 2.67 18.68 4.29
CA ARG A 129 2.44 19.90 3.48
C ARG A 129 2.02 21.08 4.36
N THR A 130 1.08 20.85 5.28
CA THR A 130 0.59 21.88 6.20
C THR A 130 1.71 22.42 7.11
N ALA A 131 2.61 21.56 7.58
CA ALA A 131 3.76 21.97 8.38
C ALA A 131 4.74 22.85 7.58
N VAL A 132 4.99 22.49 6.31
CA VAL A 132 5.81 23.32 5.40
C VAL A 132 5.16 24.68 5.18
N ASP A 133 3.85 24.73 4.89
CA ASP A 133 3.12 25.99 4.64
C ASP A 133 3.14 26.93 5.85
N ARG A 134 3.24 26.37 7.06
CA ARG A 134 3.31 27.11 8.33
C ARG A 134 4.72 27.45 8.77
N GLY A 135 5.76 26.97 8.09
CA GLY A 135 7.14 27.08 8.54
C GLY A 135 7.44 26.34 9.85
N ASP A 136 6.67 25.28 10.13
CA ASP A 136 6.83 24.44 11.33
C ASP A 136 7.89 23.36 11.10
N ASP A 137 9.16 23.74 11.25
CA ASP A 137 10.30 22.84 11.03
C ASP A 137 10.26 21.55 11.87
N PRO A 138 9.96 21.58 13.18
CA PRO A 138 9.74 20.36 13.97
C PRO A 138 8.61 19.49 13.41
N GLY A 139 7.50 20.10 12.98
CA GLY A 139 6.39 19.41 12.34
C GLY A 139 6.78 18.73 11.02
N VAL A 140 7.57 19.40 10.18
CA VAL A 140 8.08 18.83 8.91
C VAL A 140 8.90 17.57 9.17
N ARG A 141 9.82 17.63 10.14
CA ARG A 141 10.64 16.47 10.52
C ARG A 141 9.78 15.30 11.02
N THR A 142 8.86 15.61 11.93
CA THR A 142 7.94 14.61 12.52
C THR A 142 7.10 13.92 11.44
N HIS A 143 6.55 14.69 10.50
CA HIS A 143 5.68 14.14 9.46
C HIS A 143 6.44 13.41 8.36
N LEU A 144 7.70 13.75 8.06
CA LEU A 144 8.57 12.96 7.17
C LEU A 144 8.84 11.56 7.76
N LEU A 145 9.18 11.49 9.05
CA LEU A 145 9.43 10.22 9.73
C LEU A 145 8.15 9.38 9.83
N LEU A 146 7.01 10.02 10.12
CA LEU A 146 5.70 9.36 10.09
C LEU A 146 5.37 8.78 8.71
N ALA A 147 5.51 9.58 7.65
CA ALA A 147 5.28 9.12 6.28
C ALA A 147 6.22 7.96 5.90
N SER A 148 7.47 7.99 6.38
CA SER A 148 8.43 6.91 6.19
C SER A 148 7.98 5.60 6.84
N ARG A 149 7.56 5.65 8.12
CA ARG A 149 7.03 4.47 8.85
C ARG A 149 5.81 3.89 8.14
N LEU A 150 4.88 4.75 7.69
CA LEU A 150 3.66 4.34 7.01
C LEU A 150 3.92 3.74 5.61
N ALA A 151 4.88 4.27 4.86
CA ALA A 151 5.28 3.67 3.58
C ALA A 151 5.88 2.27 3.77
N LEU A 152 6.72 2.07 4.80
CA LEU A 152 7.25 0.75 5.14
C LEU A 152 6.15 -0.21 5.58
N ALA A 153 5.19 0.25 6.40
CA ALA A 153 4.04 -0.54 6.83
C ALA A 153 3.14 -0.94 5.63
N ALA A 154 2.87 -0.02 4.71
CA ALA A 154 2.14 -0.31 3.48
C ALA A 154 2.86 -1.36 2.62
N GLY A 155 4.19 -1.26 2.49
CA GLY A 155 5.01 -2.28 1.82
C GLY A 155 4.94 -3.65 2.51
N ALA A 156 4.95 -3.70 3.84
CA ALA A 156 4.75 -4.93 4.59
C ALA A 156 3.32 -5.49 4.40
N GLY A 157 2.32 -4.62 4.30
CA GLY A 157 0.94 -4.96 3.95
C GLY A 157 0.80 -5.68 2.61
N LEU A 158 1.53 -5.22 1.58
CA LEU A 158 1.58 -5.90 0.28
C LEU A 158 2.18 -7.30 0.40
N ARG A 159 3.33 -7.44 1.08
CA ARG A 159 3.93 -8.76 1.33
C ARG A 159 2.98 -9.69 2.06
N TYR A 160 2.30 -9.19 3.09
CA TYR A 160 1.30 -9.92 3.85
C TYR A 160 0.12 -10.36 2.97
N ALA A 161 -0.38 -9.51 2.07
CA ALA A 161 -1.44 -9.87 1.14
C ALA A 161 -1.06 -11.06 0.24
N GLY A 162 0.22 -11.19 -0.12
CA GLY A 162 0.77 -12.30 -0.90
C GLY A 162 1.32 -13.47 -0.06
N ASP A 163 1.22 -13.44 1.27
CA ASP A 163 1.83 -14.44 2.17
C ASP A 163 1.00 -15.74 2.24
N PHE A 164 0.93 -16.41 1.11
CA PHE A 164 0.40 -17.76 0.91
C PHE A 164 1.16 -18.44 -0.24
N ARG A 165 0.84 -19.70 -0.52
CA ARG A 165 1.64 -20.52 -1.44
C ARG A 165 1.34 -20.07 -2.88
N PRO A 166 2.36 -19.91 -3.74
CA PRO A 166 2.16 -19.49 -5.13
C PRO A 166 1.17 -20.36 -5.91
N GLN A 167 1.16 -21.67 -5.66
CA GLN A 167 0.27 -22.64 -6.32
C GLN A 167 -1.23 -22.34 -6.10
N ASP A 168 -1.59 -21.66 -5.01
CA ASP A 168 -2.98 -21.35 -4.68
C ASP A 168 -3.45 -20.02 -5.32
N TYR A 169 -2.54 -19.27 -5.95
CA TYR A 169 -2.86 -17.99 -6.58
C TYR A 169 -3.84 -18.12 -7.75
N GLY A 170 -3.82 -19.22 -8.50
CA GLY A 170 -4.78 -19.44 -9.59
C GLY A 170 -6.22 -19.31 -9.10
N SER A 171 -6.55 -19.95 -7.97
CA SER A 171 -7.88 -19.87 -7.34
C SER A 171 -8.22 -18.46 -6.86
N VAL A 172 -7.23 -17.67 -6.43
CA VAL A 172 -7.43 -16.26 -6.05
C VAL A 172 -7.64 -15.40 -7.31
N ARG A 173 -6.81 -15.59 -8.36
CA ARG A 173 -6.90 -14.88 -9.64
C ARG A 173 -8.23 -15.12 -10.32
N ASP A 174 -8.79 -16.32 -10.26
CA ASP A 174 -10.11 -16.66 -10.82
C ASP A 174 -11.27 -15.91 -10.15
N THR A 175 -11.05 -15.33 -8.96
CA THR A 175 -12.04 -14.43 -8.35
C THR A 175 -11.97 -13.00 -8.90
N MET A 176 -10.87 -12.66 -9.58
CA MET A 176 -10.57 -11.33 -10.12
C MET A 176 -10.72 -11.25 -11.65
N THR A 177 -11.20 -12.30 -12.30
CA THR A 177 -11.38 -12.39 -13.76
C THR A 177 -12.86 -12.43 -14.15
N PRO A 178 -13.19 -12.14 -15.43
CA PRO A 178 -14.53 -12.35 -15.96
C PRO A 178 -15.01 -13.80 -15.80
N PRO A 179 -16.32 -14.04 -15.59
CA PRO A 179 -17.42 -13.06 -15.57
C PRO A 179 -17.65 -12.41 -14.20
N ARG A 180 -16.81 -12.67 -13.19
CA ARG A 180 -17.03 -12.16 -11.82
C ARG A 180 -16.72 -10.68 -11.69
N LEU A 181 -15.70 -10.21 -12.41
CA LEU A 181 -15.31 -8.81 -12.53
C LEU A 181 -15.12 -8.45 -14.01
N ASN A 182 -15.18 -7.16 -14.31
CA ASN A 182 -14.88 -6.65 -15.64
C ASN A 182 -13.42 -6.93 -16.02
N ALA A 183 -13.20 -7.08 -17.32
CA ALA A 183 -11.86 -7.21 -17.86
C ALA A 183 -11.03 -5.96 -17.50
N GLY A 184 -9.80 -6.18 -17.02
CA GLY A 184 -8.85 -5.12 -16.74
C GLY A 184 -8.71 -4.74 -15.26
N PHE A 185 -9.38 -5.48 -14.37
CA PHE A 185 -9.26 -5.34 -12.92
C PHE A 185 -7.79 -5.24 -12.48
N SER A 186 -7.44 -4.16 -11.80
CA SER A 186 -6.06 -3.83 -11.46
C SER A 186 -5.98 -3.04 -10.16
N GLY A 187 -4.91 -3.28 -9.39
CA GLY A 187 -4.58 -2.46 -8.22
C GLY A 187 -4.30 -0.97 -8.52
N MET A 188 -4.26 -0.56 -9.79
CA MET A 188 -4.24 0.86 -10.18
C MET A 188 -5.62 1.53 -10.10
N GLN A 189 -6.71 0.76 -10.02
CA GLN A 189 -8.08 1.25 -9.99
C GLN A 189 -8.59 1.46 -8.56
N THR A 190 -7.71 1.76 -7.61
CA THR A 190 -8.15 2.09 -6.24
C THR A 190 -8.22 3.60 -6.07
N ARG A 191 -9.30 4.07 -5.45
CA ARG A 191 -9.45 5.48 -5.07
C ARG A 191 -8.31 5.94 -4.16
N ASP A 192 -7.86 5.06 -3.27
CA ASP A 192 -6.80 5.35 -2.30
C ASP A 192 -5.43 5.52 -2.99
N HIS A 193 -5.11 4.70 -4.00
CA HIS A 193 -3.91 4.87 -4.82
C HIS A 193 -3.95 6.19 -5.59
N HIS A 194 -5.10 6.55 -6.19
CA HIS A 194 -5.23 7.84 -6.85
C HIS A 194 -4.96 9.00 -5.87
N ALA A 195 -5.56 8.96 -4.68
CA ALA A 195 -5.31 9.97 -3.63
C ALA A 195 -3.84 10.04 -3.22
N LEU A 196 -3.15 8.90 -3.12
CA LEU A 196 -1.72 8.85 -2.82
C LEU A 196 -0.86 9.50 -3.92
N VAL A 197 -1.15 9.22 -5.19
CA VAL A 197 -0.43 9.82 -6.31
C VAL A 197 -0.62 11.34 -6.33
N GLN A 198 -1.83 11.84 -6.06
CA GLN A 198 -2.07 13.28 -5.94
C GLN A 198 -1.33 13.88 -4.74
N ALA A 199 -1.37 13.22 -3.58
CA ALA A 199 -0.63 13.67 -2.40
C ALA A 199 0.89 13.78 -2.67
N PHE A 200 1.49 12.84 -3.42
CA PHE A 200 2.89 12.94 -3.84
C PHE A 200 3.15 14.11 -4.80
N ARG A 201 2.23 14.39 -5.74
CA ARG A 201 2.35 15.51 -6.69
C ARG A 201 2.32 16.86 -5.99
N ASP A 202 1.56 16.97 -4.91
CA ASP A 202 1.36 18.21 -4.16
C ASP A 202 2.44 18.49 -3.11
N LEU A 203 3.48 17.65 -3.01
CA LEU A 203 4.53 17.85 -2.01
C LEU A 203 5.44 19.04 -2.39
N PRO A 204 5.76 19.92 -1.43
CA PRO A 204 6.68 21.04 -1.65
C PRO A 204 8.15 20.57 -1.64
N LEU A 205 8.57 19.83 -2.67
CA LEU A 205 9.85 19.10 -2.71
C LEU A 205 11.08 19.97 -2.41
N ASN A 206 11.10 21.23 -2.86
CA ASN A 206 12.21 22.14 -2.60
C ASN A 206 12.41 22.41 -1.10
N ALA A 207 11.31 22.59 -0.36
CA ALA A 207 11.36 22.77 1.09
C ALA A 207 11.75 21.47 1.80
N LEU A 208 11.26 20.33 1.33
CA LEU A 208 11.56 19.02 1.92
C LEU A 208 13.03 18.62 1.73
N ARG A 209 13.60 18.86 0.55
CA ARG A 209 15.00 18.56 0.24
C ARG A 209 16.00 19.31 1.11
N ALA A 210 15.60 20.48 1.64
CA ALA A 210 16.40 21.21 2.62
C ALA A 210 16.54 20.46 3.97
N ARG A 211 15.86 19.32 4.15
CA ARG A 211 15.95 18.41 5.31
C ARG A 211 16.46 17.05 4.83
N SER A 212 17.70 17.04 4.37
CA SER A 212 18.27 15.96 3.55
C SER A 212 18.19 14.58 4.21
N GLU A 213 18.41 14.46 5.52
CA GLU A 213 18.43 13.15 6.19
C GLU A 213 17.04 12.51 6.26
N GLU A 214 16.04 13.24 6.76
CA GLU A 214 14.67 12.74 6.86
C GLU A 214 14.02 12.56 5.49
N TYR A 215 14.35 13.44 4.54
CA TYR A 215 13.88 13.30 3.16
C TYR A 215 14.43 12.04 2.48
N GLU A 216 15.72 11.72 2.64
CA GLU A 216 16.30 10.49 2.11
C GLU A 216 15.73 9.24 2.79
N THR A 217 15.43 9.32 4.09
CA THR A 217 14.72 8.25 4.82
C THR A 217 13.34 8.00 4.22
N PHE A 218 12.59 9.06 3.93
CA PHE A 218 11.29 8.99 3.28
C PHE A 218 11.39 8.41 1.86
N LEU A 219 12.33 8.88 1.03
CA LEU A 219 12.55 8.33 -0.30
C LEU A 219 12.89 6.84 -0.26
N THR A 220 13.75 6.44 0.66
CA THR A 220 14.13 5.03 0.86
C THR A 220 12.91 4.18 1.25
N ALA A 221 12.06 4.68 2.15
CA ALA A 221 10.83 4.02 2.55
C ALA A 221 9.83 3.86 1.39
N VAL A 222 9.63 4.91 0.58
CA VAL A 222 8.75 4.86 -0.60
C VAL A 222 9.31 3.90 -1.65
N ARG A 223 10.62 3.88 -1.89
CA ARG A 223 11.27 2.89 -2.77
C ARG A 223 11.02 1.47 -2.28
N ALA A 224 11.18 1.22 -0.98
CA ALA A 224 10.93 -0.09 -0.38
C ALA A 224 9.45 -0.54 -0.52
N MET A 225 8.50 0.39 -0.41
CA MET A 225 7.08 0.13 -0.67
C MET A 225 6.84 -0.34 -2.11
N TYR A 226 7.42 0.33 -3.11
CA TYR A 226 7.29 -0.09 -4.51
C TYR A 226 7.98 -1.43 -4.79
N VAL A 227 9.16 -1.67 -4.22
CA VAL A 227 9.84 -2.98 -4.31
C VAL A 227 8.96 -4.10 -3.74
N ALA A 228 8.23 -3.84 -2.66
CA ALA A 228 7.28 -4.81 -2.12
C ALA A 228 6.15 -5.15 -3.10
N HIS A 229 5.66 -4.16 -3.85
CA HIS A 229 4.64 -4.39 -4.89
C HIS A 229 5.18 -5.27 -6.03
N VAL A 230 6.39 -4.98 -6.52
CA VAL A 230 7.06 -5.80 -7.54
C VAL A 230 7.24 -7.23 -7.03
N HIS A 231 7.67 -7.40 -5.78
CA HIS A 231 7.87 -8.71 -5.17
C HIS A 231 6.59 -9.56 -5.15
N VAL A 232 5.43 -8.99 -4.82
CA VAL A 232 4.16 -9.72 -4.85
C VAL A 232 3.83 -10.20 -6.26
N CYS A 233 4.10 -9.37 -7.27
CA CYS A 233 3.90 -9.76 -8.67
C CYS A 233 4.84 -10.91 -9.06
N ASP A 234 6.13 -10.81 -8.71
CA ASP A 234 7.12 -11.84 -8.99
C ASP A 234 6.80 -13.17 -8.29
N HIS A 235 6.38 -13.12 -7.02
CA HIS A 235 6.00 -14.28 -6.22
C HIS A 235 4.91 -15.14 -6.87
N PHE A 236 4.00 -14.50 -7.61
CA PHE A 236 2.90 -15.18 -8.32
C PHE A 236 3.17 -15.38 -9.81
N GLY A 237 4.43 -15.36 -10.23
CA GLY A 237 4.81 -15.64 -11.62
C GLY A 237 4.51 -14.48 -12.58
N GLY A 238 4.50 -13.23 -12.08
CA GLY A 238 4.28 -12.02 -12.88
C GLY A 238 5.33 -11.79 -13.98
N ARG A 239 6.47 -12.49 -13.94
CA ARG A 239 7.48 -12.57 -15.02
C ARG A 239 7.17 -13.61 -16.10
N ALA A 240 6.18 -14.47 -15.88
CA ALA A 240 5.82 -15.56 -16.79
C ALA A 240 4.45 -15.34 -17.48
N GLY A 241 3.72 -14.28 -17.15
CA GLY A 241 2.40 -14.02 -17.72
C GLY A 241 1.96 -12.55 -17.64
N PRO A 242 0.98 -12.15 -18.47
CA PRO A 242 0.50 -10.77 -18.51
C PRO A 242 -0.27 -10.39 -17.24
N SER A 243 -0.19 -9.11 -16.87
CA SER A 243 -1.11 -8.55 -15.87
C SER A 243 -2.55 -8.62 -16.36
N LEU A 244 -3.53 -8.74 -15.44
CA LEU A 244 -4.97 -8.74 -15.79
C LEU A 244 -5.37 -7.52 -16.64
N ARG A 245 -4.73 -6.37 -16.41
CA ARG A 245 -4.91 -5.14 -17.19
C ARG A 245 -4.36 -5.24 -18.61
N MET A 246 -3.20 -5.87 -18.79
CA MET A 246 -2.61 -6.08 -20.11
C MET A 246 -3.35 -7.17 -20.88
N GLU A 247 -3.77 -8.24 -20.21
CA GLU A 247 -4.61 -9.30 -20.78
C GLU A 247 -5.91 -8.71 -21.37
N ALA A 248 -6.60 -7.84 -20.63
CA ALA A 248 -7.78 -7.14 -21.10
C ALA A 248 -7.55 -6.16 -22.27
N ARG A 249 -6.35 -5.58 -22.38
CA ARG A 249 -5.96 -4.66 -23.47
C ARG A 249 -5.41 -5.38 -24.70
N SER A 250 -4.96 -6.63 -24.56
CA SER A 250 -4.27 -7.39 -25.61
C SER A 250 -5.14 -7.90 -26.76
N HIS A 251 -6.39 -7.44 -26.88
CA HIS A 251 -7.08 -7.47 -28.18
C HIS A 251 -6.37 -6.61 -29.24
N GLU A 252 -5.49 -5.68 -28.86
CA GLU A 252 -4.62 -4.91 -29.76
C GLU A 252 -3.20 -4.74 -29.18
N HIS A 253 -2.26 -5.60 -29.60
CA HIS A 253 -0.78 -5.50 -29.51
C HIS A 253 -0.06 -5.45 -28.12
N SER A 254 0.89 -6.40 -27.97
CA SER A 254 1.99 -6.52 -26.98
C SER A 254 1.64 -7.00 -25.56
N HIS A 255 2.16 -8.17 -25.20
CA HIS A 255 2.11 -8.76 -23.86
C HIS A 255 3.23 -8.19 -22.98
N GLY A 256 2.90 -7.29 -22.05
CA GLY A 256 3.82 -6.87 -20.99
C GLY A 256 3.70 -7.77 -19.75
N GLU A 257 4.82 -8.30 -19.27
CA GLU A 257 4.91 -9.00 -17.98
C GLU A 257 4.42 -8.11 -16.83
N ALA A 258 3.67 -8.68 -15.88
CA ALA A 258 3.05 -7.92 -14.80
C ALA A 258 4.06 -7.18 -13.93
N SER A 259 5.22 -7.79 -13.65
CA SER A 259 6.30 -7.17 -12.87
C SER A 259 6.92 -5.98 -13.59
N ILE A 260 7.16 -6.07 -14.90
CA ILE A 260 7.70 -4.97 -15.72
C ILE A 260 6.75 -3.77 -15.72
N VAL A 261 5.43 -4.00 -15.77
CA VAL A 261 4.43 -2.92 -15.67
C VAL A 261 4.50 -2.23 -14.30
N VAL A 262 4.61 -3.00 -13.22
CA VAL A 262 4.73 -2.44 -11.86
C VAL A 262 6.06 -1.73 -11.66
N GLU A 263 7.16 -2.23 -12.22
CA GLU A 263 8.47 -1.56 -12.21
C GLU A 263 8.42 -0.22 -12.96
N ALA A 264 7.79 -0.18 -14.13
CA ALA A 264 7.62 1.05 -14.91
C ALA A 264 6.75 2.10 -14.17
N LEU A 265 5.71 1.65 -13.47
CA LEU A 265 4.88 2.49 -12.60
C LEU A 265 5.68 3.01 -11.40
N ALA A 266 6.36 2.12 -10.68
CA ALA A 266 7.23 2.47 -9.56
C ALA A 266 8.24 3.54 -9.98
N HIS A 267 8.91 3.33 -11.12
CA HIS A 267 9.85 4.30 -11.67
C HIS A 267 9.16 5.64 -11.99
N SER A 268 8.00 5.62 -12.64
CA SER A 268 7.24 6.84 -12.96
C SER A 268 6.80 7.63 -11.73
N ARG A 269 6.52 6.96 -10.61
CA ARG A 269 6.03 7.62 -9.38
C ARG A 269 7.17 8.05 -8.46
N LEU A 270 8.28 7.31 -8.42
CA LEU A 270 9.52 7.79 -7.78
C LEU A 270 10.05 9.06 -8.43
N HIS A 271 9.93 9.17 -9.76
CA HIS A 271 10.22 10.42 -10.48
C HIS A 271 9.41 11.61 -9.95
N LEU A 272 8.21 11.44 -9.42
CA LEU A 272 7.44 12.56 -8.84
C LEU A 272 8.12 13.17 -7.62
N LEU A 273 8.94 12.41 -6.90
CA LEU A 273 9.66 12.85 -5.70
C LEU A 273 11.11 13.25 -6.04
N GLU A 274 11.65 12.74 -7.14
CA GLU A 274 13.05 12.97 -7.54
C GLU A 274 13.23 14.19 -8.47
N ARG A 275 12.14 14.80 -8.98
CA ARG A 275 12.25 15.99 -9.85
C ARG A 275 12.82 17.22 -9.14
N PRO A 276 13.79 17.93 -9.75
CA PRO A 276 14.30 19.22 -9.28
C PRO A 276 13.23 20.31 -9.27
#